data_AF-A0A0B7A179-F1
#
_entry.id   AF-A0A0B7A179-F1
#
_cell.length_a   1.000
_cell.length_b   1.000
_cell.length_c   1.000
_cell.angle_alpha   90.00
_cell.angle_beta   90.00
_cell.angle_gamma   90.00
#
_symmetry.space_group_name_H-M   'P 1'
#
loop_
_entity.id
_entity.type
_entity.pdbx_description
1 polymer ?
#
loop_
_entity_poly.entity_id
_entity_poly.type
_entity_poly.pdbx_seq_one_letter_code
_entity_poly.pdbx_strand_id
1 'polypeptide(L)'
;MKMCFRLTKRKSNKYLAILVFVILVYLVFIFYLAYYQPPLQNHILSSYVLDSNGQTLYEQDDPDMAASRIHHFGQTCNEKTNFVFIKCMKCATSTLLGVFYRFGYMRNLSFVIPQYNNIYLNWPFPMTIQDFRPSSHGYNILTDHAIYTENIMEIIMPKDTVYISIIREPFAQLKSVFQYFNVAKISGMSENVTNPIIEYLSHLEKYESAYKAHEAKAR
;
A
#
# COMPACT_ATOMS: atom_id res chain seq x y z
N MET A 1 -26.40 20.33 75.43
CA MET A 1 -26.27 21.44 74.46
C MET A 1 -24.80 21.66 74.14
N LYS A 2 -24.47 21.91 72.86
CA LYS A 2 -23.15 22.06 72.19
C LYS A 2 -22.46 20.77 71.70
N MET A 3 -22.84 20.32 70.50
CA MET A 3 -21.97 19.51 69.64
C MET A 3 -21.05 20.46 68.87
N CYS A 4 -19.75 20.38 69.13
CA CYS A 4 -18.72 21.16 68.45
C CYS A 4 -18.37 20.48 67.12
N PHE A 5 -18.72 21.12 65.98
CA PHE A 5 -18.26 20.65 64.67
C PHE A 5 -16.80 21.08 64.45
N ARG A 6 -15.90 20.10 64.50
CA ARG A 6 -14.48 20.29 64.19
C ARG A 6 -14.30 20.24 62.67
N LEU A 7 -14.19 21.41 62.03
CA LEU A 7 -13.83 21.50 60.60
C LEU A 7 -12.42 20.93 60.39
N THR A 8 -12.30 19.79 59.73
CA THR A 8 -11.01 19.20 59.36
C THR A 8 -10.46 19.91 58.13
N LYS A 9 -9.26 20.49 58.28
CA LYS A 9 -8.54 21.24 57.24
C LYS A 9 -8.26 20.31 56.05
N ARG A 10 -8.87 20.61 54.89
CA ARG A 10 -8.72 19.85 53.62
C ARG A 10 -7.22 19.77 53.28
N LYS A 11 -6.65 18.56 53.38
CA LYS A 11 -5.24 18.29 53.08
C LYS A 11 -4.97 18.71 51.63
N SER A 12 -4.08 19.68 51.44
CA SER A 12 -3.72 20.22 50.12
C SER A 12 -3.27 19.08 49.21
N ASN A 13 -4.04 18.82 48.15
CA ASN A 13 -3.85 17.67 47.28
C ASN A 13 -2.82 18.02 46.20
N LYS A 14 -1.56 18.16 46.62
CA LYS A 14 -0.43 18.58 45.77
C LYS A 14 -0.31 17.73 44.50
N TYR A 15 -0.65 16.45 44.59
CA TYR A 15 -0.70 15.54 43.43
C TYR A 15 -1.76 15.90 42.40
N LEU A 16 -2.94 16.38 42.83
CA LEU A 16 -3.97 16.86 41.92
C LEU A 16 -3.51 18.11 41.18
N ALA A 17 -2.83 19.02 41.89
CA ALA A 17 -2.25 20.22 41.27
C ALA A 17 -1.15 19.87 40.25
N ILE A 18 -0.29 18.89 40.57
CA ILE A 18 0.74 18.39 39.63
C ILE A 18 0.09 17.75 38.39
N LEU A 19 -0.94 16.93 38.58
CA LEU A 19 -1.65 16.28 37.46
C LEU A 19 -2.28 17.32 36.52
N VAL A 20 -2.96 18.33 37.07
CA VAL A 20 -3.56 19.41 36.27
C VAL A 20 -2.48 20.19 35.53
N PHE A 21 -1.34 20.46 36.16
CA PHE A 21 -0.22 21.15 35.52
C PHE A 21 0.34 20.34 34.33
N VAL A 22 0.53 19.03 34.49
CA VAL A 22 1.00 18.16 33.38
C VAL A 22 0.01 18.14 32.22
N ILE A 23 -1.30 18.08 32.51
CA ILE A 23 -2.34 18.13 31.47
C ILE A 23 -2.29 19.49 30.75
N LEU A 24 -2.14 20.60 31.46
CA LEU A 24 -2.05 21.93 30.85
C LEU A 24 -0.82 22.07 29.96
N VAL A 25 0.35 21.59 30.39
CA VAL A 25 1.57 21.58 29.58
C VAL A 25 1.37 20.74 28.31
N TYR A 26 0.75 19.56 28.44
CA TYR A 26 0.45 18.71 27.29
C TYR A 26 -0.52 19.38 26.31
N LEU A 27 -1.57 20.03 26.79
CA LEU A 27 -2.52 20.75 25.94
C LEU A 27 -1.87 21.95 25.23
N VAL A 28 -1.00 22.70 25.91
CA VAL A 28 -0.21 23.77 25.29
C VAL A 28 0.72 23.23 24.22
N PHE A 29 1.35 22.06 24.46
CA PHE A 29 2.19 21.40 23.46
C PHE A 29 1.39 20.95 22.24
N ILE A 30 0.21 20.34 22.42
CA ILE A 30 -0.68 19.97 21.31
C ILE A 30 -1.13 21.22 20.52
N PHE A 31 -1.47 22.30 21.22
CA PHE A 31 -1.85 23.56 20.57
C PHE A 31 -0.67 24.19 19.81
N TYR A 32 0.53 24.14 20.38
CA TYR A 32 1.76 24.56 19.70
C TYR A 32 1.99 23.73 18.44
N LEU A 33 1.90 22.40 18.51
CA LEU A 33 2.03 21.55 17.33
C LEU A 33 0.95 21.87 16.28
N ALA A 34 -0.31 22.04 16.68
CA ALA A 34 -1.39 22.37 15.74
C ALA A 34 -1.22 23.78 15.11
N TYR A 35 -0.69 24.75 15.84
CA TYR A 35 -0.45 26.12 15.36
C TYR A 35 0.79 26.21 14.45
N TYR A 36 1.84 25.44 14.75
CA TYR A 36 3.07 25.39 13.97
C TYR A 36 3.10 24.29 12.91
N GLN A 37 2.08 23.42 12.83
CA GLN A 37 1.84 22.67 11.61
C GLN A 37 1.42 23.71 10.56
N PRO A 38 2.26 24.03 9.56
CA PRO A 38 1.75 24.78 8.43
C PRO A 38 0.57 23.99 7.85
N PRO A 39 -0.48 24.64 7.32
CA PRO A 39 -1.44 23.94 6.50
C PRO A 39 -0.63 23.11 5.50
N LEU A 40 -0.95 21.82 5.37
CA LEU A 40 -0.37 20.95 4.36
C LEU A 40 -0.66 21.62 3.02
N GLN A 41 0.28 22.47 2.60
CA GLN A 41 0.17 23.09 1.31
C GLN A 41 0.33 21.93 0.37
N ASN A 42 -0.70 21.71 -0.44
CA ASN A 42 -0.63 20.86 -1.62
C ASN A 42 0.33 21.52 -2.62
N HIS A 43 1.59 21.70 -2.24
CA HIS A 43 2.66 21.83 -3.20
C HIS A 43 2.76 20.46 -3.82
N ILE A 44 2.16 20.36 -5.01
CA ILE A 44 2.49 19.37 -6.01
C ILE A 44 3.99 19.51 -6.23
N LEU A 45 4.80 18.84 -5.40
CA LEU A 45 6.16 18.49 -5.74
C LEU A 45 6.00 17.45 -6.85
N SER A 46 5.88 17.95 -8.07
CA SER A 46 6.14 17.16 -9.26
C SER A 46 7.57 16.66 -9.09
N SER A 47 7.69 15.40 -8.65
CA SER A 47 8.98 14.76 -8.45
C SER A 47 9.55 14.47 -9.82
N TYR A 48 10.17 15.47 -10.44
CA TYR A 48 10.95 15.28 -11.64
C TYR A 48 12.16 14.41 -11.28
N VAL A 49 12.31 13.28 -11.97
CA VAL A 49 13.52 12.47 -11.90
C VAL A 49 14.57 13.17 -12.76
N LEU A 50 15.59 13.72 -12.10
CA LEU A 50 16.72 14.39 -12.73
C LEU A 50 17.83 13.36 -13.01
N ASP A 51 18.53 13.51 -14.12
CA ASP A 51 19.74 12.73 -14.43
C ASP A 51 20.95 13.18 -13.57
N SER A 52 22.11 12.56 -13.78
CA SER A 52 23.36 12.92 -13.07
C SER A 52 23.86 14.34 -13.35
N ASN A 53 23.30 15.00 -14.37
CA ASN A 53 23.62 16.35 -14.80
C ASN A 53 22.51 17.36 -14.43
N GLY A 54 21.47 16.92 -13.71
CA GLY A 54 20.36 17.78 -13.29
C GLY A 54 19.30 18.05 -14.36
N GLN A 55 19.29 17.30 -15.47
CA GLN A 55 18.31 17.44 -16.55
C GLN A 55 17.13 16.48 -16.37
N THR A 56 15.94 16.93 -16.77
CA THR A 56 14.71 16.12 -16.71
C THR A 56 14.78 15.00 -17.74
N LEU A 57 14.56 13.75 -17.31
CA LEU A 57 14.57 12.59 -18.20
C LEU A 57 13.41 12.56 -19.23
N TYR A 58 12.54 13.58 -19.23
CA TYR A 58 11.39 13.71 -20.13
C TYR A 58 11.62 14.67 -21.30
N GLU A 59 12.76 15.36 -21.38
CA GLU A 59 13.00 16.45 -22.35
C GLU A 59 13.86 16.01 -23.56
N GLN A 60 13.75 14.77 -24.01
CA GLN A 60 14.46 14.32 -25.22
C GLN A 60 13.53 13.51 -26.13
N ASP A 61 12.40 14.13 -26.49
CA ASP A 61 11.56 13.67 -27.60
C ASP A 61 11.79 14.56 -28.83
N ASP A 62 11.83 13.92 -30.00
CA ASP A 62 11.88 14.52 -31.33
C ASP A 62 10.83 15.65 -31.49
N PRO A 63 11.19 16.85 -31.99
CA PRO A 63 10.27 17.98 -32.13
C PRO A 63 8.99 17.67 -32.92
N ASP A 64 9.02 16.73 -33.87
CA ASP A 64 7.83 16.31 -34.62
C ASP A 64 6.88 15.44 -33.77
N MET A 65 7.41 14.70 -32.78
CA MET A 65 6.64 13.90 -31.83
C MET A 65 6.03 14.77 -30.72
N ALA A 66 6.69 15.87 -30.36
CA ALA A 66 6.20 16.85 -29.39
C ALA A 66 4.94 17.58 -29.91
N ALA A 67 4.91 17.95 -31.20
CA ALA A 67 3.76 18.62 -31.82
C ALA A 67 2.48 17.74 -31.83
N SER A 68 2.64 16.43 -32.06
CA SER A 68 1.54 15.45 -31.99
C SER A 68 0.98 15.29 -30.56
N ARG A 69 1.86 15.31 -29.54
CA ARG A 69 1.44 15.25 -28.13
C ARG A 69 0.72 16.53 -27.67
N ILE A 70 1.18 17.71 -28.09
CA ILE A 70 0.51 18.99 -27.77
C ILE A 70 -0.94 19.00 -28.28
N HIS A 71 -1.19 18.42 -29.45
CA HIS A 71 -2.55 18.32 -30.00
C HIS A 71 -3.45 17.31 -29.24
N HIS A 72 -2.86 16.37 -28.49
CA HIS A 72 -3.57 15.44 -27.60
C HIS A 72 -3.78 16.01 -26.17
N PHE A 73 -2.89 16.90 -25.71
CA PHE A 73 -3.02 17.63 -24.44
C PHE A 73 -4.11 18.74 -24.46
N GLY A 74 -4.68 19.04 -25.63
CA GLY A 74 -5.85 19.92 -25.77
C GLY A 74 -7.18 19.29 -25.35
N GLN A 75 -7.19 18.00 -25.00
CA GLN A 75 -8.34 17.39 -24.33
C GLN A 75 -8.23 17.64 -22.83
N THR A 76 -9.25 18.28 -22.25
CA THR A 76 -9.40 18.38 -20.80
C THR A 76 -9.55 16.98 -20.21
N CYS A 77 -8.43 16.40 -19.74
CA CYS A 77 -8.46 15.12 -19.06
C CYS A 77 -8.99 15.34 -17.63
N ASN A 78 -10.12 14.71 -17.33
CA ASN A 78 -10.65 14.72 -15.97
C ASN A 78 -9.89 13.69 -15.14
N GLU A 79 -9.36 14.11 -13.99
CA GLU A 79 -8.65 13.22 -13.07
C GLU A 79 -9.54 12.04 -12.64
N LYS A 80 -8.98 10.83 -12.69
CA LYS A 80 -9.65 9.61 -12.22
C LYS A 80 -9.17 9.27 -10.82
N THR A 81 -10.10 9.32 -9.87
CA THR A 81 -9.85 9.01 -8.45
C THR A 81 -10.29 7.61 -8.06
N ASN A 82 -11.18 6.99 -8.85
CA ASN A 82 -11.67 5.64 -8.63
C ASN A 82 -10.91 4.65 -9.51
N PHE A 83 -10.10 3.79 -8.90
CA PHE A 83 -9.36 2.78 -9.65
C PHE A 83 -9.05 1.52 -8.86
N VAL A 84 -8.93 0.41 -9.59
CA VAL A 84 -8.47 -0.88 -9.08
C VAL A 84 -7.13 -1.18 -9.74
N PHE A 85 -6.11 -1.45 -8.92
CA PHE A 85 -4.81 -1.92 -9.37
C PHE A 85 -4.65 -3.41 -9.08
N ILE A 86 -4.90 -4.25 -10.10
CA ILE A 86 -4.68 -5.69 -10.00
C ILE A 86 -3.19 -5.98 -10.14
N LYS A 87 -2.52 -6.21 -9.02
CA LYS A 87 -1.06 -6.41 -9.00
C LYS A 87 -0.64 -7.85 -9.30
N CYS A 88 0.05 -7.99 -10.42
CA CYS A 88 0.86 -9.14 -10.77
C CYS A 88 2.06 -9.28 -9.81
N MET A 89 2.24 -10.45 -9.21
CA MET A 89 3.37 -10.69 -8.31
C MET A 89 4.69 -10.60 -9.07
N LYS A 90 5.68 -9.91 -8.47
CA LYS A 90 7.04 -9.72 -9.04
C LYS A 90 7.05 -8.96 -10.39
N CYS A 91 6.05 -8.09 -10.60
CA CYS A 91 5.89 -7.26 -11.80
C CYS A 91 6.13 -5.77 -11.47
N ALA A 92 7.10 -5.48 -10.59
CA ALA A 92 7.47 -4.13 -10.12
C ALA A 92 6.32 -3.32 -9.50
N THR A 93 5.28 -3.99 -9.02
CA THR A 93 4.04 -3.36 -8.53
C THR A 93 4.25 -2.60 -7.22
N SER A 94 5.18 -3.04 -6.36
CA SER A 94 5.48 -2.35 -5.08
C SER A 94 5.96 -0.91 -5.26
N THR A 95 6.65 -0.61 -6.36
CA THR A 95 7.10 0.75 -6.68
C THR A 95 5.92 1.68 -6.89
N LEU A 96 4.87 1.22 -7.57
CA LEU A 96 3.66 2.01 -7.80
C LEU A 96 2.75 2.09 -6.58
N LEU A 97 2.79 1.12 -5.67
CA LEU A 97 2.00 1.19 -4.43
C LEU A 97 2.32 2.47 -3.64
N GLY A 98 3.59 2.87 -3.54
CA GLY A 98 3.97 4.12 -2.88
C GLY A 98 3.34 5.35 -3.53
N VAL A 99 3.30 5.37 -4.87
CA VAL A 99 2.65 6.45 -5.64
C VAL A 99 1.14 6.46 -5.39
N PHE A 100 0.48 5.30 -5.45
CA PHE A 100 -0.96 5.20 -5.23
C PHE A 100 -1.38 5.54 -3.80
N TYR A 101 -0.61 5.11 -2.79
CA TYR A 101 -0.88 5.49 -1.40
C TYR A 101 -0.74 6.99 -1.19
N ARG A 102 0.31 7.62 -1.76
CA ARG A 102 0.44 9.08 -1.71
C ARG A 102 -0.68 9.79 -2.46
N PHE A 103 -1.05 9.30 -3.64
CA PHE A 103 -2.14 9.84 -4.45
C PHE A 103 -3.46 9.84 -3.67
N GLY A 104 -3.81 8.71 -3.06
CA GLY A 104 -5.03 8.56 -2.27
C GLY A 104 -5.00 9.40 -0.99
N TYR A 105 -3.88 9.41 -0.26
CA TYR A 105 -3.72 10.21 0.95
C TYR A 105 -3.91 11.71 0.68
N MET A 106 -3.23 12.25 -0.34
CA MET A 106 -3.30 13.68 -0.70
C MET A 106 -4.69 14.13 -1.15
N ARG A 107 -5.55 13.20 -1.59
CA ARG A 107 -6.92 13.46 -2.06
C ARG A 107 -7.99 13.01 -1.07
N ASN A 108 -7.59 12.56 0.12
CA ASN A 108 -8.49 12.03 1.13
C ASN A 108 -9.39 10.89 0.59
N LEU A 109 -8.80 9.97 -0.19
CA LEU A 109 -9.49 8.83 -0.80
C LEU A 109 -9.43 7.58 0.08
N SER A 110 -10.48 6.77 0.03
CA SER A 110 -10.57 5.53 0.80
C SER A 110 -10.04 4.31 0.03
N PHE A 111 -9.33 3.44 0.75
CA PHE A 111 -8.76 2.21 0.21
C PHE A 111 -9.57 0.99 0.64
N VAL A 112 -9.72 0.02 -0.26
CA VAL A 112 -10.12 -1.34 0.09
C VAL A 112 -8.94 -2.01 0.79
N ILE A 113 -9.10 -2.34 2.07
CA ILE A 113 -8.04 -2.94 2.90
C ILE A 113 -8.49 -4.27 3.50
N PRO A 114 -7.59 -5.26 3.64
CA PRO A 114 -7.91 -6.55 4.23
C PRO A 114 -8.51 -6.47 5.64
N GLN A 115 -9.45 -7.38 5.94
CA GLN A 115 -10.00 -7.52 7.28
C GLN A 115 -9.00 -8.16 8.25
N TYR A 116 -9.09 -7.81 9.54
CA TYR A 116 -8.27 -8.37 10.62
C TYR A 116 -6.75 -8.24 10.39
N ASN A 117 -6.02 -9.35 10.60
CA ASN A 117 -4.58 -9.49 10.41
C ASN A 117 -4.24 -10.14 9.06
N ASN A 118 -5.18 -10.18 8.11
CA ASN A 118 -4.89 -10.68 6.77
C ASN A 118 -4.00 -9.68 6.05
N ILE A 119 -3.01 -10.20 5.32
CA ILE A 119 -2.12 -9.39 4.49
C ILE A 119 -2.67 -9.17 3.08
N TYR A 120 -3.65 -9.97 2.65
CA TYR A 120 -4.22 -9.99 1.30
C TYR A 120 -5.75 -10.03 1.33
N LEU A 121 -6.38 -9.66 0.21
CA LEU A 121 -7.81 -9.80 -0.06
C LEU A 121 -8.06 -11.21 -0.63
N ASN A 122 -7.93 -12.21 0.25
CA ASN A 122 -8.12 -13.64 -0.03
C ASN A 122 -7.21 -14.26 -1.10
N TRP A 123 -6.13 -13.59 -1.54
CA TRP A 123 -5.20 -14.16 -2.53
C TRP A 123 -4.63 -15.50 -2.02
N PRO A 124 -4.60 -16.57 -2.83
CA PRO A 124 -4.78 -16.64 -4.29
C PRO A 124 -6.21 -16.93 -4.77
N PHE A 125 -7.21 -16.80 -3.91
CA PHE A 125 -8.61 -17.05 -4.22
C PHE A 125 -9.38 -15.74 -4.48
N PRO A 126 -10.55 -15.80 -5.17
CA PRO A 126 -11.45 -14.66 -5.27
C PRO A 126 -11.85 -14.13 -3.90
N MET A 127 -11.86 -12.82 -3.74
CA MET A 127 -12.29 -12.19 -2.48
C MET A 127 -13.81 -12.26 -2.31
N THR A 128 -14.24 -12.26 -1.06
CA THR A 128 -15.62 -12.23 -0.60
C THR A 128 -15.88 -10.96 0.20
N ILE A 129 -17.13 -10.72 0.59
CA ILE A 129 -17.51 -9.56 1.41
C ILE A 129 -16.89 -9.58 2.81
N GLN A 130 -16.35 -10.72 3.24
CA GLN A 130 -15.69 -10.90 4.53
C GLN A 130 -14.18 -10.58 4.48
N ASP A 131 -13.62 -10.32 3.30
CA ASP A 131 -12.16 -10.18 3.16
C ASP A 131 -11.66 -8.74 3.30
N PHE A 132 -12.56 -7.75 3.30
CA PHE A 132 -12.21 -6.34 3.42
C PHE A 132 -12.93 -5.65 4.57
N ARG A 133 -12.33 -4.59 5.10
CA ARG A 133 -12.93 -3.80 6.18
C ARG A 133 -14.09 -2.95 5.65
N PRO A 134 -15.28 -2.96 6.29
CA PRO A 134 -16.40 -2.11 5.89
C PRO A 134 -16.05 -0.61 5.90
N SER A 135 -16.58 0.13 4.93
CA SER A 135 -16.45 1.59 4.84
C SER A 135 -17.84 2.24 4.84
N SER A 136 -18.01 3.28 5.66
CA SER A 136 -19.22 4.10 5.66
C SER A 136 -19.27 5.11 4.52
N HIS A 137 -18.14 5.40 3.87
CA HIS A 137 -18.01 6.39 2.79
C HIS A 137 -17.75 5.75 1.42
N GLY A 138 -17.81 4.41 1.33
CA GLY A 138 -17.44 3.67 0.13
C GLY A 138 -15.92 3.59 -0.08
N TYR A 139 -15.51 3.16 -1.27
CA TYR A 139 -14.11 2.97 -1.65
C TYR A 139 -13.77 3.76 -2.91
N ASN A 140 -12.51 4.14 -3.06
CA ASN A 140 -11.98 4.76 -4.27
C ASN A 140 -10.86 3.91 -4.87
N ILE A 141 -10.01 3.30 -4.04
CA ILE A 141 -8.78 2.65 -4.48
C ILE A 141 -8.68 1.21 -3.95
N LEU A 142 -8.43 0.24 -4.83
CA LEU A 142 -8.07 -1.13 -4.44
C LEU A 142 -6.67 -1.43 -4.99
N THR A 143 -5.69 -1.64 -4.09
CA THR A 143 -4.30 -1.93 -4.48
C THR A 143 -3.70 -3.13 -3.75
N ASP A 144 -4.43 -3.74 -2.82
CA ASP A 144 -4.00 -4.93 -2.10
C ASP A 144 -4.07 -6.20 -2.95
N HIS A 145 -3.38 -7.28 -2.54
CA HIS A 145 -3.31 -8.49 -3.35
C HIS A 145 -4.69 -9.13 -3.39
N ALA A 146 -5.30 -9.13 -4.58
CA ALA A 146 -6.61 -9.70 -4.87
C ALA A 146 -6.55 -10.40 -6.23
N ILE A 147 -7.41 -11.40 -6.43
CA ILE A 147 -7.74 -11.89 -7.76
C ILE A 147 -8.80 -10.97 -8.37
N TYR A 148 -8.63 -10.61 -9.65
CA TYR A 148 -9.66 -9.86 -10.38
C TYR A 148 -10.98 -10.63 -10.33
N THR A 149 -11.98 -10.03 -9.71
CA THR A 149 -13.30 -10.64 -9.48
C THR A 149 -14.34 -9.59 -9.81
N GLU A 150 -14.70 -9.51 -11.09
CA GLU A 150 -15.60 -8.48 -11.66
C GLU A 150 -16.84 -8.28 -10.79
N ASN A 151 -17.60 -9.34 -10.52
CA ASN A 151 -18.84 -9.29 -9.74
C ASN A 151 -18.69 -8.61 -8.37
N ILE A 152 -17.63 -8.89 -7.62
CA ILE A 152 -17.43 -8.29 -6.28
C ILE A 152 -16.86 -6.88 -6.42
N MET A 153 -15.95 -6.66 -7.36
CA MET A 153 -15.31 -5.35 -7.55
C MET A 153 -16.32 -4.31 -8.04
N GLU A 154 -17.26 -4.66 -8.93
CA GLU A 154 -18.35 -3.78 -9.36
C GLU A 154 -19.34 -3.44 -8.25
N ILE A 155 -19.52 -4.34 -7.26
CA ILE A 155 -20.40 -4.09 -6.11
C ILE A 155 -19.76 -3.06 -5.16
N ILE A 156 -18.46 -3.15 -4.92
CA ILE A 156 -17.78 -2.33 -3.91
C ILE A 156 -17.19 -1.04 -4.46
N MET A 157 -16.80 -1.02 -5.73
CA MET A 157 -16.16 0.13 -6.36
C MET A 157 -17.20 1.01 -7.09
N PRO A 158 -16.98 2.33 -7.19
CA PRO A 158 -17.84 3.22 -7.96
C PRO A 158 -17.94 2.81 -9.45
N LYS A 159 -19.05 3.16 -10.11
CA LYS A 159 -19.32 2.77 -11.51
C LYS A 159 -18.31 3.31 -12.52
N ASP A 160 -17.61 4.41 -12.21
CA ASP A 160 -16.61 5.03 -13.09
C ASP A 160 -15.17 4.54 -12.82
N THR A 161 -15.03 3.43 -12.09
CA THR A 161 -13.75 2.84 -11.71
C THR A 161 -12.94 2.37 -12.91
N VAL A 162 -11.67 2.77 -12.94
CA VAL A 162 -10.70 2.33 -13.95
C VAL A 162 -9.88 1.16 -13.43
N TYR A 163 -9.69 0.12 -14.25
CA TYR A 163 -8.86 -1.02 -13.91
C TYR A 163 -7.48 -0.89 -14.54
N ILE A 164 -6.44 -1.02 -13.73
CA ILE A 164 -5.04 -0.88 -14.12
C ILE A 164 -4.32 -2.14 -13.67
N SER A 165 -3.38 -2.61 -14.48
CA SER A 165 -2.49 -3.71 -14.12
C SER A 165 -1.12 -3.50 -14.79
N ILE A 166 -0.13 -4.25 -14.30
CA ILE A 166 1.17 -4.40 -14.95
C ILE A 166 1.40 -5.88 -15.11
N ILE A 167 1.74 -6.27 -16.33
CA ILE A 167 2.21 -7.62 -16.62
C ILE A 167 3.71 -7.57 -16.88
N ARG A 168 4.38 -8.71 -16.71
CA ARG A 168 5.81 -8.88 -16.98
C ARG A 168 5.97 -10.03 -17.97
N GLU A 169 7.05 -9.99 -18.75
CA GLU A 169 7.44 -11.13 -19.58
C GLU A 169 7.45 -12.42 -18.73
N PRO A 170 6.73 -13.48 -19.14
CA PRO A 170 6.45 -14.63 -18.28
C PRO A 170 7.69 -15.32 -17.71
N PHE A 171 8.74 -15.52 -18.51
CA PHE A 171 9.94 -16.20 -18.07
C PHE A 171 10.77 -15.34 -17.09
N ALA A 172 10.85 -14.03 -17.31
CA ALA A 172 11.46 -13.09 -16.38
C ALA A 172 10.70 -13.00 -15.06
N GLN A 173 9.36 -13.06 -15.10
CA GLN A 173 8.53 -13.16 -13.90
C GLN A 173 8.82 -14.46 -13.15
N LEU A 174 8.84 -15.61 -13.85
CA LEU A 174 9.15 -16.92 -13.28
C LEU A 174 10.51 -16.90 -12.57
N LYS A 175 11.57 -16.41 -13.23
CA LYS A 175 12.91 -16.25 -12.62
C LYS A 175 12.84 -15.46 -11.31
N SER A 176 12.08 -14.36 -11.29
CA SER A 176 11.95 -13.51 -10.11
C SER A 176 11.17 -14.17 -8.98
N VAL A 177 10.10 -14.91 -9.28
CA VAL A 177 9.33 -15.70 -8.31
C VAL A 177 10.19 -16.83 -7.74
N PHE A 178 10.84 -17.59 -8.61
CA PHE A 178 11.70 -18.72 -8.26
C PHE A 178 12.78 -18.32 -7.27
N GLN A 179 13.46 -17.20 -7.54
CA GLN A 179 14.48 -16.66 -6.64
C GLN A 179 13.87 -16.12 -5.34
N TYR A 180 12.80 -15.32 -5.43
CA TYR A 180 12.24 -14.64 -4.25
C TYR A 180 11.67 -15.62 -3.22
N PHE A 181 11.04 -16.69 -3.68
CA PHE A 181 10.47 -17.72 -2.79
C PHE A 181 11.45 -18.87 -2.51
N ASN A 182 12.73 -18.74 -2.88
CA ASN A 182 13.75 -19.76 -2.65
C ASN A 182 13.33 -21.16 -3.13
N VAL A 183 12.64 -21.24 -4.27
CA VAL A 183 11.95 -22.47 -4.73
C VAL A 183 12.91 -23.65 -4.79
N ALA A 184 14.09 -23.49 -5.39
CA ALA A 184 15.11 -24.54 -5.44
C ALA A 184 15.46 -25.12 -4.06
N LYS A 185 15.72 -24.24 -3.08
CA LYS A 185 16.09 -24.65 -1.72
C LYS A 185 14.94 -25.38 -1.03
N ILE A 186 13.72 -24.86 -1.13
CA ILE A 186 12.53 -25.45 -0.51
C ILE A 186 12.22 -26.82 -1.12
N SER A 187 12.42 -26.97 -2.42
CA SER A 187 12.23 -28.25 -3.13
C SER A 187 13.35 -29.27 -2.89
N GLY A 188 14.33 -28.99 -2.01
CA GLY A 188 15.42 -29.89 -1.70
C GLY A 188 16.43 -30.06 -2.84
N MET A 189 16.55 -29.07 -3.73
CA MET A 189 17.54 -29.07 -4.81
C MET A 189 18.96 -28.93 -4.24
N SER A 190 19.90 -29.68 -4.81
CA SER A 190 21.32 -29.58 -4.45
C SER A 190 21.89 -28.21 -4.86
N GLU A 191 22.75 -27.64 -4.02
CA GLU A 191 23.46 -26.38 -4.29
C GLU A 191 24.43 -26.48 -5.48
N ASN A 192 24.81 -27.69 -5.89
CA ASN A 192 25.73 -27.93 -7.02
C ASN A 192 25.07 -27.78 -8.40
N VAL A 193 23.76 -27.53 -8.45
CA VAL A 193 23.02 -27.37 -9.72
C VAL A 193 23.35 -26.03 -10.37
N THR A 194 23.93 -26.08 -11.58
CA THR A 194 24.36 -24.88 -12.32
C THR A 194 23.19 -24.01 -12.78
N ASN A 195 22.09 -24.62 -13.23
CA ASN A 195 20.89 -23.90 -13.63
C ASN A 195 19.65 -24.46 -12.90
N PRO A 196 19.32 -23.92 -11.72
CA PRO A 196 18.23 -24.41 -10.90
C PRO A 196 16.86 -24.39 -11.58
N ILE A 197 16.63 -23.42 -12.47
CA ILE A 197 15.32 -23.29 -13.14
C ILE A 197 15.18 -24.35 -14.23
N ILE A 198 16.22 -24.59 -15.04
CA ILE A 198 16.19 -25.67 -16.03
C ILE A 198 16.05 -27.02 -15.34
N GLU A 199 16.81 -27.26 -14.26
CA GLU A 199 16.70 -28.49 -13.46
C GLU A 199 15.29 -28.68 -12.91
N TYR A 200 14.69 -27.61 -12.35
CA TYR A 200 13.33 -27.63 -11.84
C TYR A 200 12.32 -28.00 -12.92
N LEU A 201 12.37 -27.32 -14.07
CA LEU A 201 11.42 -27.52 -15.16
C LEU A 201 11.59 -28.87 -15.87
N SER A 202 12.82 -29.42 -15.88
CA SER A 202 13.10 -30.75 -16.44
C SER A 202 12.60 -31.88 -15.55
N HIS A 203 12.49 -31.64 -14.24
CA HIS A 203 12.01 -32.62 -13.25
C HIS A 203 10.84 -32.07 -12.41
N LEU A 204 9.87 -31.46 -13.10
CA LEU A 204 8.80 -30.67 -12.48
C LEU A 204 8.03 -31.44 -11.41
N GLU A 205 7.59 -32.67 -11.69
CA GLU A 205 6.81 -33.48 -10.75
C GLU A 205 7.54 -33.74 -9.42
N LYS A 206 8.84 -34.02 -9.50
CA LYS A 206 9.70 -34.26 -8.33
C LYS A 206 9.80 -33.02 -7.45
N TYR A 207 10.08 -31.86 -8.05
CA TYR A 207 10.32 -30.65 -7.28
C TYR A 207 9.03 -29.95 -6.84
N GLU A 208 7.95 -30.05 -7.62
CA GLU A 208 6.62 -29.53 -7.25
C GLU A 208 6.01 -30.30 -6.08
N SER A 209 6.12 -31.63 -6.08
CA SER A 209 5.62 -32.44 -4.96
C SER A 209 6.36 -32.12 -3.66
N ALA A 210 7.69 -31.94 -3.72
CA ALA A 210 8.48 -31.47 -2.59
C ALA A 210 8.10 -30.05 -2.15
N TYR A 211 7.94 -29.11 -3.10
CA TYR A 211 7.59 -27.71 -2.82
C TYR A 211 6.20 -27.57 -2.17
N LYS A 212 5.23 -28.40 -2.59
CA LYS A 212 3.85 -28.38 -2.10
C LYS A 212 3.64 -29.18 -0.82
N ALA A 213 4.62 -29.99 -0.39
CA ALA A 213 4.52 -30.79 0.83
C ALA A 213 4.35 -29.90 2.07
N HIS A 214 3.62 -30.40 3.07
CA HIS A 214 3.24 -29.64 4.26
C HIS A 214 4.46 -29.14 5.08
N GLU A 215 5.62 -29.78 4.92
CA GLU A 215 6.90 -29.45 5.57
C GLU A 215 7.62 -28.24 4.96
N ALA A 216 7.32 -27.88 3.71
CA ALA A 216 7.86 -26.69 3.05
C ALA A 216 7.37 -25.38 3.69
N LYS A 217 6.24 -25.42 4.41
CA LYS A 217 5.63 -24.24 5.06
C LYS A 217 6.27 -23.85 6.39
N ALA A 218 7.19 -24.66 6.93
CA ALA A 218 7.74 -24.49 8.28
C ALA A 218 9.21 -24.00 8.32
N ARG A 219 9.82 -23.62 7.19
CA ARG A 219 11.22 -23.19 7.08
C ARG A 219 11.40 -21.82 6.44
#